data_AF-A0A957HRS1-F1
#
_entry.id   AF-A0A957HRS1-F1
#
_cell.length_a   1.000
_cell.length_b   1.000
_cell.length_c   1.000
_cell.angle_alpha   90.00
_cell.angle_beta   90.00
_cell.angle_gamma   90.00
#
_symmetry.space_group_name_H-M   'P 1'
#
loop_
_entity.id
_entity.type
_entity.pdbx_description
1 polymer ?
#
loop_
_entity_poly.entity_id
_entity_poly.type
_entity_poly.pdbx_seq_one_letter_code
_entity_poly.pdbx_strand_id
1 'polypeptide(L)'
;MNRKTFIGTINNTKWYDLTQALSIFTPPWPGEMPLQVHFFKRLTGSWGGGQGANGQLIEWSNNTGTHLVGPRAFHSGARAIADIPLTDLCGEGVIVDISDAVSNYSLYTPEMITERVDVKEGDILIINTGTHKYG
;
A
#
# COMPACT_ATOMS: atom_id res chain seq x y z
N MET A 1 25.46 -6.39 6.40
CA MET A 1 25.07 -6.48 7.82
C MET A 1 25.18 -7.95 8.27
N ASN A 2 25.67 -8.26 9.47
CA ASN A 2 25.71 -9.65 9.95
C ASN A 2 24.34 -10.09 10.49
N ARG A 3 24.08 -11.40 10.55
CA ARG A 3 22.78 -11.98 10.96
C ARG A 3 22.31 -11.51 12.34
N LYS A 4 23.21 -11.41 13.32
CA LYS A 4 22.85 -11.02 14.69
C LYS A 4 22.37 -9.56 14.73
N THR A 5 23.09 -8.68 14.03
CA THR A 5 22.70 -7.26 13.89
C THR A 5 21.37 -7.13 13.16
N PHE A 6 21.14 -7.89 12.08
CA PHE A 6 19.89 -7.87 11.34
C PHE A 6 18.68 -8.29 12.20
N ILE A 7 18.76 -9.44 12.86
CA ILE A 7 17.70 -9.93 13.76
C ILE A 7 17.48 -8.94 14.91
N GLY A 8 18.55 -8.41 15.49
CA GLY A 8 18.47 -7.40 16.54
C GLY A 8 17.79 -6.11 16.07
N THR A 9 18.02 -5.70 14.82
CA THR A 9 17.37 -4.52 14.23
C THR A 9 15.87 -4.76 14.08
N ILE A 10 15.47 -5.88 13.48
CA ILE A 10 14.06 -6.23 13.28
C ILE A 10 13.29 -6.32 14.60
N ASN A 11 13.86 -6.97 15.62
CA ASN A 11 13.21 -7.18 16.90
C ASN A 11 13.02 -5.89 17.71
N ASN A 12 13.91 -4.91 17.53
CA ASN A 12 13.92 -3.68 18.33
C ASN A 12 13.34 -2.46 17.58
N THR A 13 13.04 -2.60 16.29
CA THR A 13 12.45 -1.52 15.49
C THR A 13 10.92 -1.56 15.61
N LYS A 14 10.29 -0.39 15.63
CA LYS A 14 8.83 -0.29 15.56
C LYS A 14 8.37 -0.44 14.11
N TRP A 15 7.33 -1.23 13.93
CA TRP A 15 6.67 -1.41 12.65
C TRP A 15 5.42 -0.55 12.61
N TYR A 16 5.25 0.19 11.52
CA TYR A 16 4.05 0.99 11.27
C TYR A 16 3.33 0.39 10.07
N ASP A 17 2.04 0.14 10.23
CA ASP A 17 1.19 -0.23 9.12
C ASP A 17 0.75 1.04 8.39
N LEU A 18 1.07 1.13 7.11
CA LEU A 18 0.69 2.25 6.23
C LEU A 18 -0.47 1.86 5.30
N THR A 19 -1.14 0.74 5.58
CA THR A 19 -2.22 0.17 4.78
C THR A 19 -3.57 0.60 5.34
N GLN A 20 -4.46 1.11 4.48
CA GLN A 20 -5.85 1.34 4.86
C GLN A 20 -6.64 0.04 4.82
N ALA A 21 -7.65 -0.05 5.69
CA ALA A 21 -8.53 -1.21 5.73
C ALA A 21 -9.30 -1.34 4.40
N LEU A 22 -9.15 -2.50 3.75
CA LEU A 22 -9.86 -2.83 2.52
C LEU A 22 -11.20 -3.51 2.85
N SER A 23 -12.28 -2.99 2.29
CA SER A 23 -13.63 -3.55 2.43
C SER A 23 -14.46 -3.33 1.17
N ILE A 24 -15.66 -3.93 1.13
CA ILE A 24 -16.65 -3.68 0.08
C ILE A 24 -17.15 -2.22 0.05
N PHE A 25 -16.84 -1.42 1.06
CA PHE A 25 -17.13 0.02 1.12
C PHE A 25 -15.93 0.88 0.70
N THR A 26 -14.77 0.29 0.44
CA THR A 26 -13.62 1.02 -0.09
C THR A 26 -13.95 1.44 -1.52
N PRO A 27 -13.97 2.74 -1.83
CA PRO A 27 -14.27 3.20 -3.18
C PRO A 27 -13.16 2.74 -4.14
N PRO A 28 -13.49 2.16 -5.30
CA PRO A 28 -12.50 1.93 -6.34
C PRO A 28 -12.11 3.26 -7.00
N TRP A 29 -11.02 3.24 -7.78
CA TRP A 29 -10.76 4.32 -8.72
C TRP A 29 -11.96 4.51 -9.66
N PRO A 30 -12.36 5.74 -10.03
CA PRO A 30 -13.52 5.96 -10.91
C PRO A 30 -13.45 5.13 -12.20
N GLY A 31 -14.46 4.28 -12.41
CA GLY A 31 -14.56 3.39 -13.58
C GLY A 31 -13.97 2.00 -13.40
N GLU A 32 -13.34 1.71 -12.26
CA GLU A 32 -12.78 0.38 -11.95
C GLU A 32 -13.75 -0.50 -11.13
N MET A 33 -13.41 -1.80 -11.04
CA MET A 33 -14.22 -2.78 -10.30
C MET A 33 -13.96 -2.66 -8.79
N PRO A 34 -15.01 -2.48 -7.97
CA PRO A 34 -14.87 -2.48 -6.51
C PRO A 34 -14.48 -3.86 -6.00
N LEU A 35 -14.07 -3.92 -4.72
CA LEU A 35 -13.88 -5.19 -4.03
C LEU A 35 -15.18 -5.99 -3.99
N GLN A 36 -15.12 -7.20 -4.55
CA GLN A 36 -16.16 -8.21 -4.45
C GLN A 36 -15.67 -9.34 -3.57
N VAL A 37 -16.54 -9.81 -2.67
CA VAL A 37 -16.24 -10.92 -1.75
C VAL A 37 -17.36 -11.94 -1.81
N HIS A 38 -17.01 -13.17 -2.19
CA HIS A 38 -17.94 -14.30 -2.20
C HIS A 38 -17.52 -15.35 -1.17
N PHE A 39 -18.33 -15.55 -0.14
CA PHE A 39 -18.08 -16.57 0.89
C PHE A 39 -18.63 -17.92 0.45
N PHE A 40 -17.74 -18.89 0.22
CA PHE A 40 -18.12 -20.26 -0.15
C PHE A 40 -18.06 -21.24 1.03
N LYS A 41 -17.44 -20.86 2.17
CA LYS A 41 -17.39 -21.66 3.40
C LYS A 41 -17.36 -20.74 4.63
N ARG A 42 -18.05 -21.13 5.71
CA ARG A 42 -17.99 -20.48 7.03
C ARG A 42 -17.58 -21.47 8.11
N LEU A 43 -16.99 -20.97 9.20
CA LEU A 43 -16.56 -21.75 10.37
C LEU A 43 -17.66 -22.71 10.91
N THR A 44 -18.92 -22.28 10.89
CA THR A 44 -20.08 -23.06 11.36
C THR A 44 -20.54 -24.17 10.39
N GLY A 45 -19.91 -24.29 9.22
CA GLY A 45 -20.38 -25.11 8.10
C GLY A 45 -19.79 -26.52 7.99
N SER A 46 -19.11 -27.07 9.00
CA SER A 46 -18.72 -28.49 8.95
C SER A 46 -19.86 -29.40 9.39
N TRP A 47 -20.87 -29.56 8.53
CA TRP A 47 -21.83 -30.66 8.66
C TRP A 47 -21.06 -31.99 8.66
N GLY A 48 -20.99 -32.66 9.81
CA GLY A 48 -20.21 -33.91 9.98
C GLY A 48 -18.88 -33.77 10.73
N GLY A 49 -18.56 -32.64 11.35
CA GLY A 49 -17.50 -32.55 12.37
C GLY A 49 -16.06 -32.35 11.86
N GLY A 50 -15.87 -31.96 10.60
CA GLY A 50 -14.56 -31.54 10.09
C GLY A 50 -14.07 -30.21 10.70
N GLN A 51 -12.77 -29.90 10.55
CA GLN A 51 -12.21 -28.61 10.97
C GLN A 51 -12.91 -27.46 10.22
N GLY A 52 -13.64 -26.63 10.97
CA GLY A 52 -14.28 -25.43 10.44
C GLY A 52 -13.23 -24.43 9.93
N ALA A 53 -13.50 -23.78 8.80
CA ALA A 53 -12.67 -22.70 8.27
C ALA A 53 -13.55 -21.74 7.46
N ASN A 54 -13.16 -20.47 7.39
CA ASN A 54 -13.78 -19.52 6.47
C ASN A 54 -13.08 -19.59 5.11
N GLY A 55 -13.85 -19.65 4.03
CA GLY A 55 -13.36 -19.63 2.66
C GLY A 55 -14.06 -18.52 1.89
N GLN A 56 -13.28 -17.69 1.21
CA GLN A 56 -13.78 -16.60 0.39
C GLN A 56 -13.02 -16.52 -0.95
N LEU A 57 -13.74 -16.15 -2.00
CA LEU A 57 -13.19 -15.64 -3.24
C LEU A 57 -13.23 -14.12 -3.19
N ILE A 58 -12.19 -13.49 -3.73
CA ILE A 58 -12.04 -12.04 -3.78
C ILE A 58 -11.67 -11.63 -5.21
N GLU A 59 -12.33 -10.59 -5.71
CA GLU A 59 -12.11 -10.05 -7.04
C GLU A 59 -12.16 -8.52 -6.96
N TRP A 60 -11.16 -7.83 -7.50
CA TRP A 60 -11.06 -6.37 -7.53
C TRP A 60 -10.10 -5.91 -8.61
N SER A 61 -10.18 -4.64 -9.01
CA SER A 61 -9.19 -4.01 -9.87
C SER A 61 -7.97 -3.55 -9.07
N ASN A 62 -6.76 -3.74 -9.61
CA ASN A 62 -5.49 -3.51 -8.90
C ASN A 62 -5.34 -2.11 -8.26
N ASN A 63 -6.15 -1.12 -8.64
CA ASN A 63 -6.10 0.24 -8.09
C ASN A 63 -7.17 0.49 -7.01
N THR A 64 -7.55 -0.54 -6.25
CA THR A 64 -8.49 -0.45 -5.12
C THR A 64 -7.74 -0.44 -3.78
N GLY A 65 -8.02 0.54 -2.92
CA GLY A 65 -7.39 0.67 -1.59
C GLY A 65 -5.91 1.08 -1.64
N THR A 66 -5.12 0.70 -0.64
CA THR A 66 -3.65 0.88 -0.66
C THR A 66 -3.04 -0.13 -1.63
N HIS A 67 -2.42 0.36 -2.71
CA HIS A 67 -1.95 -0.50 -3.80
C HIS A 67 -0.64 0.00 -4.42
N LEU A 68 0.01 -0.85 -5.22
CA LEU A 68 1.20 -0.54 -5.99
C LEU A 68 0.84 -0.41 -7.48
N VAL A 69 1.29 0.68 -8.11
CA VAL A 69 1.11 0.93 -9.54
C VAL A 69 2.43 0.71 -10.28
N GLY A 70 2.44 -0.23 -11.23
CA GLY A 70 3.60 -0.50 -12.08
C GLY A 70 3.59 0.33 -13.38
N PRO A 71 4.73 0.47 -14.09
CA PRO A 71 4.83 1.26 -15.32
C PRO A 71 3.86 0.83 -16.44
N ARG A 72 3.55 -0.48 -16.50
CA ARG A 72 2.61 -1.03 -17.48
C ARG A 72 1.19 -0.47 -17.38
N ALA A 73 0.79 0.06 -16.21
CA ALA A 73 -0.51 0.71 -16.04
C ALA A 73 -0.70 1.92 -16.97
N PHE A 74 0.39 2.59 -17.36
CA PHE A 74 0.36 3.76 -18.24
C PHE A 74 0.95 3.50 -19.63
N HIS A 75 1.70 2.41 -19.80
CA HIS A 75 2.29 2.04 -21.09
C HIS A 75 2.31 0.52 -21.27
N SER A 76 1.47 -0.03 -22.15
CA SER A 76 1.27 -1.48 -22.28
C SER A 76 2.55 -2.29 -22.55
N GLY A 77 3.53 -1.72 -23.26
CA GLY A 77 4.84 -2.36 -23.52
C GLY A 77 5.86 -2.28 -22.38
N ALA A 78 5.52 -1.66 -21.24
CA ALA A 78 6.46 -1.47 -20.14
C ALA A 78 6.54 -2.70 -19.21
N ARG A 79 7.50 -2.66 -18.27
CA ARG A 79 7.77 -3.70 -17.26
C ARG A 79 6.51 -4.07 -16.47
N ALA A 80 6.28 -5.36 -16.24
CA ALA A 80 5.16 -5.82 -15.41
C ALA A 80 5.41 -5.48 -13.95
N ILE A 81 4.34 -5.36 -13.14
CA ILE A 81 4.46 -5.21 -11.69
C ILE A 81 5.20 -6.40 -11.05
N ALA A 82 4.97 -7.62 -11.57
CA ALA A 82 5.63 -8.85 -11.12
C ALA A 82 7.14 -8.89 -11.43
N ASP A 83 7.61 -8.04 -12.34
CA ASP A 83 9.02 -7.96 -12.74
C ASP A 83 9.77 -6.82 -12.01
N ILE A 84 9.11 -6.11 -11.10
CA ILE A 84 9.75 -5.06 -10.30
C ILE A 84 10.68 -5.73 -9.27
N PRO A 85 11.99 -5.42 -9.26
CA PRO A 85 12.91 -6.01 -8.31
C PRO A 85 12.62 -5.50 -6.90
N LEU A 86 12.84 -6.35 -5.89
CA LEU A 86 12.61 -5.98 -4.48
C LEU A 86 13.47 -4.79 -4.03
N THR A 87 14.60 -4.52 -4.69
CA THR A 87 15.43 -3.33 -4.43
C THR A 87 14.72 -2.02 -4.74
N ASP A 88 13.73 -2.03 -5.65
CA ASP A 88 12.90 -0.85 -5.94
C ASP A 88 11.77 -0.70 -4.89
N LEU A 89 11.44 -1.77 -4.15
CA LEU A 89 10.31 -1.83 -3.21
C LEU A 89 10.75 -1.76 -1.73
N CYS A 90 12.03 -2.02 -1.47
CA CYS A 90 12.61 -2.07 -0.13
C CYS A 90 13.87 -1.21 -0.10
N GLY A 91 13.79 -0.08 0.61
CA GLY A 91 14.88 0.88 0.70
C GLY A 91 14.74 1.82 1.88
N GLU A 92 15.59 2.83 1.93
CA GLU A 92 15.41 3.94 2.86
C GLU A 92 14.14 4.71 2.47
N GLY A 93 13.34 5.05 3.47
CA GLY A 93 12.12 5.83 3.27
C GLY A 93 12.29 7.21 3.89
N VAL A 94 11.87 8.24 3.16
CA VAL A 94 11.81 9.62 3.67
C VAL A 94 10.35 10.07 3.68
N ILE A 95 9.92 10.64 4.80
CA ILE A 95 8.55 11.13 4.96
C ILE A 95 8.62 12.65 5.00
N VAL A 96 7.92 13.31 4.08
CA VAL A 96 7.71 14.74 4.12
C VAL A 96 6.26 15.03 4.51
N ASP A 97 6.07 15.89 5.52
CA ASP A 97 4.75 16.38 5.89
C ASP A 97 4.52 17.76 5.26
N ILE A 98 3.53 17.83 4.38
CA ILE A 98 3.06 19.09 3.76
C ILE A 98 1.59 19.36 4.08
N SER A 99 1.01 18.64 5.06
CA SER A 99 -0.41 18.74 5.41
C SER A 99 -0.83 20.11 5.94
N ASP A 100 0.12 20.94 6.37
CA ASP A 100 -0.07 22.34 6.74
C ASP A 100 -0.11 23.30 5.54
N ALA A 101 0.42 22.87 4.39
CA ALA A 101 0.62 23.69 3.21
C ALA A 101 -0.32 23.33 2.05
N VAL A 102 -1.13 22.28 2.17
CA VAL A 102 -2.05 21.82 1.12
C VAL A 102 -3.47 21.64 1.63
N SER A 103 -4.42 21.74 0.69
CA SER A 103 -5.83 21.44 0.88
C SER A 103 -6.39 20.71 -0.35
N ASN A 104 -7.69 20.42 -0.38
CA ASN A 104 -8.33 19.80 -1.54
C ASN A 104 -8.02 20.60 -2.82
N TYR A 105 -7.65 19.88 -3.89
CA TYR A 105 -7.28 20.44 -5.19
C TYR A 105 -6.02 21.32 -5.22
N SER A 106 -5.26 21.38 -4.14
CA SER A 106 -3.95 22.06 -4.14
C SER A 106 -2.94 21.30 -5.00
N LEU A 107 -1.97 22.04 -5.56
CA LEU A 107 -0.79 21.49 -6.22
C LEU A 107 0.38 21.61 -5.25
N TYR A 108 1.18 20.54 -5.14
CA TYR A 108 2.45 20.59 -4.44
C TYR A 108 3.61 20.64 -5.45
N THR A 109 4.72 21.25 -5.07
CA THR A 109 5.90 21.38 -5.94
C THR A 109 7.11 20.63 -5.34
N PRO A 110 8.16 20.37 -6.15
CA PRO A 110 9.42 19.83 -5.64
C PRO A 110 10.02 20.67 -4.50
N GLU A 111 9.94 21.99 -4.56
CA GLU A 111 10.48 22.91 -3.55
C GLU A 111 9.80 22.72 -2.19
N MET A 112 8.47 22.51 -2.18
CA MET A 112 7.74 22.22 -0.94
C MET A 112 8.28 20.97 -0.23
N ILE A 113 8.84 20.02 -0.99
CA ILE A 113 9.43 18.78 -0.48
C ILE A 113 10.86 19.04 0.00
N THR A 114 11.71 19.59 -0.87
CA THR A 114 13.16 19.74 -0.62
C THR A 114 13.50 20.81 0.43
N GLU A 115 12.59 21.75 0.71
CA GLU A 115 12.72 22.69 1.84
C GLU A 115 12.53 22.02 3.21
N ARG A 116 11.88 20.85 3.26
CA ARG A 116 11.48 20.17 4.51
C ARG A 116 12.31 18.94 4.82
N VAL A 117 12.76 18.22 3.79
CA VAL A 117 13.54 16.97 3.94
C VAL A 117 14.63 16.88 2.89
N ASP A 118 15.73 16.21 3.25
CA ASP A 118 16.75 15.79 2.29
C ASP A 118 16.29 14.51 1.58
N VAL A 119 16.25 14.53 0.24
CA VAL A 119 15.82 13.40 -0.59
C VAL A 119 17.00 12.94 -1.43
N LYS A 120 17.32 11.64 -1.35
CA LYS A 120 18.43 11.03 -2.07
C LYS A 120 17.92 10.12 -3.17
N GLU A 121 18.77 9.90 -4.16
CA GLU A 121 18.50 8.93 -5.22
C GLU A 121 18.29 7.53 -4.62
N GLY A 122 17.16 6.91 -4.95
CA GLY A 122 16.77 5.60 -4.44
C GLY A 122 15.85 5.62 -3.21
N ASP A 123 15.58 6.78 -2.62
CA ASP A 123 14.66 6.89 -1.49
C ASP A 123 13.21 6.59 -1.89
N ILE A 124 12.49 5.90 -1.01
CA ILE A 124 11.03 5.79 -1.05
C ILE A 124 10.46 7.06 -0.39
N LEU A 125 10.09 8.05 -1.21
CA LEU A 125 9.48 9.30 -0.74
C LEU A 125 7.98 9.10 -0.44
N ILE A 126 7.60 9.30 0.82
CA ILE A 126 6.21 9.33 1.29
C ILE A 126 5.81 10.79 1.53
N ILE A 127 4.82 11.26 0.77
CA ILE A 127 4.28 12.62 0.90
C ILE A 127 3.02 12.56 1.77
N ASN A 128 3.14 13.01 3.01
CA ASN A 128 2.01 13.13 3.91
C ASN A 128 1.28 14.47 3.66
N THR A 129 0.09 14.38 3.08
CA THR A 129 -0.82 15.50 2.85
C THR A 129 -1.94 15.57 3.90
N GLY A 130 -1.97 14.65 4.86
CA GLY A 130 -3.04 14.53 5.86
C GLY A 130 -4.34 13.90 5.35
N THR A 131 -4.43 13.51 4.07
CA THR A 131 -5.65 12.94 3.46
C THR A 131 -6.03 11.55 4.01
N HIS A 132 -5.05 10.79 4.50
CA HIS A 132 -5.26 9.47 5.13
C HIS A 132 -6.21 9.51 6.34
N LYS A 133 -6.54 10.69 6.88
CA LYS A 133 -7.50 10.87 7.98
C LYS A 133 -8.96 10.69 7.54
N TYR A 134 -9.24 10.69 6.23
CA TYR A 134 -10.60 10.66 5.69
C TYR A 134 -11.03 9.30 5.13
N GLY A 135 -10.14 8.30 5.15
CA GLY A 135 -10.42 6.94 4.67
C GLY A 135 -9.20 6.05 4.76
#